data_AF-A0A2N3B8I5-F1
#
_entry.id   AF-A0A2N3B8I5-F1
#
_cell.length_a   1.000
_cell.length_b   1.000
_cell.length_c   1.000
_cell.angle_alpha   90.00
_cell.angle_beta   90.00
_cell.angle_gamma   90.00
#
_symmetry.space_group_name_H-M   'P 1'
#
loop_
_entity.id
_entity.type
_entity.pdbx_description
1 polymer ?
#
loop_
_entity_poly.entity_id
_entity_poly.type
_entity_poly.pdbx_seq_one_letter_code
_entity_poly.pdbx_strand_id
1 'polypeptide(L)'
;MVRTIEQQVAEAEAKLARLKTRAKAQDTRRKIIVGAIVTGEALKDPKIAKWLASTLRKNATREVDQKELAGLLADLDAKAQSAGAGEA
;
A
#
# COMPACT_ATOMS: atom_id res chain seq x y z
N MET A 1 33.39 30.27 19.66
CA MET A 1 32.87 30.86 18.41
C MET A 1 31.37 30.61 18.36
N VAL A 2 30.55 31.66 18.27
CA VAL A 2 29.09 31.54 18.15
C VAL A 2 28.78 31.02 16.74
N ARG A 3 27.89 30.03 16.62
CA ARG A 3 27.48 29.48 15.32
C ARG A 3 26.78 30.57 14.52
N THR A 4 27.19 30.77 13.27
CA THR A 4 26.53 31.75 12.40
C THR A 4 25.08 31.34 12.16
N ILE A 5 24.22 32.32 11.88
CA ILE A 5 22.79 32.06 11.60
C ILE A 5 22.65 31.03 10.46
N GLU A 6 23.50 31.10 9.43
CA GLU A 6 23.53 30.14 8.33
C GLU A 6 23.86 28.71 8.78
N GLN A 7 24.79 28.53 9.71
CA GLN A 7 25.09 27.21 10.29
C GLN A 7 23.90 26.65 11.08
N GLN A 8 23.20 27.51 11.82
CA GLN A 8 22.01 27.10 12.58
C GLN A 8 20.85 26.72 11.66
N VAL A 9 20.66 27.46 10.55
CA VAL A 9 19.67 27.14 9.51
C VAL A 9 20.03 25.80 8.85
N ALA A 10 21.28 25.60 8.45
CA ALA A 10 21.73 24.35 7.84
C ALA A 10 21.54 23.13 8.76
N GLU A 11 21.81 23.26 10.06
CA GLU A 11 21.55 22.20 11.04
C GLU A 11 20.06 21.90 11.21
N ALA A 12 19.21 22.94 11.21
CA ALA A 12 17.77 22.79 11.32
C ALA A 12 17.18 22.11 10.07
N GLU A 13 17.60 22.50 8.87
CA GLU A 13 17.19 21.88 7.61
C GLU A 13 17.64 20.42 7.52
N ALA A 14 18.86 20.11 7.96
CA ALA A 14 19.37 18.74 8.01
C ALA A 14 18.54 17.87 8.99
N LYS A 15 18.17 18.41 10.15
CA LYS A 15 17.28 17.71 11.09
C LYS A 15 15.89 17.51 10.50
N LEU A 16 15.33 18.52 9.84
CA LEU A 16 14.03 18.44 9.19
C LEU A 16 14.02 17.39 8.07
N ALA A 17 15.06 17.35 7.24
CA ALA A 17 15.22 16.35 6.18
C ALA A 17 15.24 14.92 6.74
N ARG A 18 16.01 14.69 7.82
CA ARG A 18 16.06 13.38 8.51
C ARG A 18 14.70 12.97 9.06
N LEU A 19 13.98 13.89 9.71
CA LEU A 19 12.64 13.62 10.24
C LEU A 19 11.64 13.29 9.12
N LYS A 20 11.67 14.05 8.02
CA LYS A 20 10.84 13.77 6.84
C LYS A 20 11.14 12.39 6.25
N THR A 21 12.41 12.00 6.13
CA THR A 21 12.81 10.67 5.66
C THR A 21 12.31 9.57 6.59
N ARG A 22 12.44 9.75 7.91
CA ARG A 22 11.93 8.79 8.91
C ARG A 22 10.41 8.65 8.82
N ALA A 23 9.69 9.77 8.68
CA ALA A 23 8.23 9.77 8.55
C ALA A 23 7.78 9.03 7.27
N LYS A 24 8.45 9.29 6.13
CA LYS A 24 8.19 8.56 4.88
C LYS A 24 8.44 7.06 5.04
N ALA A 25 9.55 6.67 5.66
CA ALA A 25 9.87 5.26 5.90
C ALA A 25 8.82 4.56 6.79
N GLN A 26 8.33 5.25 7.83
CA GLN A 26 7.26 4.74 8.68
C GLN A 26 5.93 4.61 7.93
N ASP A 27 5.58 5.58 7.09
CA ASP A 27 4.37 5.52 6.27
C ASP A 27 4.43 4.38 5.25
N THR A 28 5.57 4.21 4.55
CA THR A 28 5.79 3.07 3.65
C THR A 28 5.65 1.75 4.39
N ARG A 29 6.27 1.61 5.58
CA ARG A 29 6.14 0.40 6.39
C ARG A 29 4.69 0.12 6.76
N ARG A 30 3.95 1.14 7.19
CA ARG A 30 2.54 1.00 7.55
C ARG A 30 1.71 0.54 6.35
N LYS A 31 1.93 1.11 5.17
CA LYS A 31 1.24 0.71 3.93
C LYS A 31 1.52 -0.75 3.56
N ILE A 32 2.76 -1.20 3.69
CA ILE A 32 3.14 -2.60 3.43
C ILE A 32 2.42 -3.54 4.40
N ILE A 33 2.43 -3.24 5.70
CA ILE A 33 1.79 -4.08 6.72
C ILE A 33 0.28 -4.17 6.48
N VAL A 34 -0.37 -3.03 6.28
CA VAL A 34 -1.82 -2.99 6.02
C VAL A 34 -2.16 -3.72 4.72
N GLY A 35 -1.39 -3.50 3.66
CA GLY A 35 -1.55 -4.21 2.38
C GLY A 35 -1.45 -5.73 2.56
N ALA A 36 -0.42 -6.22 3.25
CA ALA A 36 -0.24 -7.64 3.50
C ALA A 36 -1.41 -8.26 4.28
N ILE A 37 -1.90 -7.57 5.31
CA ILE A 37 -3.05 -8.05 6.11
C ILE A 37 -4.32 -8.09 5.27
N VAL A 38 -4.62 -7.00 4.55
CA VAL A 38 -5.85 -6.91 3.74
C VAL A 38 -5.83 -7.93 2.60
N THR A 39 -4.68 -8.13 1.95
CA THR A 39 -4.51 -9.19 0.94
C THR A 39 -4.72 -10.58 1.56
N GLY A 40 -4.14 -10.85 2.73
CA GLY A 40 -4.32 -12.13 3.43
C GLY A 40 -5.78 -12.40 3.83
N GLU A 41 -6.50 -11.39 4.32
CA GLU A 41 -7.92 -11.51 4.66
C GLU A 41 -8.81 -11.67 3.41
N ALA A 42 -8.48 -10.98 2.33
CA ALA A 42 -9.18 -11.10 1.06
C ALA A 42 -9.09 -12.52 0.47
N LEU A 43 -8.00 -13.26 0.70
CA LEU A 43 -7.88 -14.65 0.28
C LEU A 43 -8.68 -15.64 1.15
N LYS A 44 -9.17 -15.20 2.32
CA LYS A 44 -9.99 -16.02 3.23
C LYS A 44 -11.48 -15.82 2.98
N ASP A 45 -11.92 -14.58 2.78
CA ASP A 45 -13.33 -14.23 2.57
C ASP A 45 -13.62 -13.81 1.11
N PRO A 46 -14.48 -14.54 0.39
CA PRO A 46 -14.89 -14.22 -0.98
C PRO A 46 -15.50 -12.83 -1.18
N LYS A 47 -16.22 -12.27 -0.19
CA LYS A 47 -16.80 -10.93 -0.27
C LYS A 47 -15.71 -9.86 -0.26
N ILE A 48 -14.71 -10.04 0.61
CA ILE A 48 -13.55 -9.15 0.70
C ILE A 48 -12.69 -9.29 -0.57
N ALA A 49 -12.52 -10.51 -1.10
CA ALA A 49 -11.83 -10.75 -2.37
C ALA A 49 -12.44 -9.94 -3.52
N LYS A 50 -13.77 -10.01 -3.67
CA LYS A 50 -14.52 -9.28 -4.70
C LYS A 50 -14.39 -7.76 -4.55
N TRP A 51 -14.53 -7.25 -3.32
CA TRP A 51 -14.37 -5.83 -3.03
C TRP A 51 -12.96 -5.34 -3.34
N LEU A 52 -11.94 -6.09 -2.93
CA LEU A 52 -10.53 -5.74 -3.14
C LEU A 52 -10.19 -5.75 -4.64
N ALA A 53 -10.60 -6.78 -5.39
CA ALA A 53 -10.35 -6.86 -6.82
C ALA A 53 -11.00 -5.70 -7.60
N SER A 54 -12.25 -5.34 -7.27
CA SER A 54 -12.94 -4.18 -7.86
C SER A 54 -12.23 -2.86 -7.52
N THR A 55 -11.80 -2.72 -6.26
CA THR A 55 -11.10 -1.52 -5.78
C THR A 55 -9.74 -1.36 -6.44
N LEU A 56 -8.97 -2.45 -6.60
CA LEU A 56 -7.67 -2.43 -7.27
C LEU A 56 -7.83 -2.08 -8.75
N ARG A 57 -8.82 -2.65 -9.45
CA ARG A 57 -9.10 -2.30 -10.86
C ARG A 57 -9.50 -0.85 -11.06
N LYS A 58 -10.24 -0.27 -10.12
CA LYS A 58 -10.67 1.13 -10.18
C LYS A 58 -9.53 2.12 -9.92
N ASN A 59 -8.60 1.78 -9.04
CA ASN A 59 -7.55 2.71 -8.57
C ASN A 59 -6.18 2.49 -9.22
N ALA A 60 -5.86 1.28 -9.71
CA ALA A 60 -4.65 0.99 -10.46
C ALA A 60 -4.82 1.43 -11.93
N THR A 61 -4.67 2.72 -12.18
CA THR A 61 -4.87 3.32 -13.51
C THR A 61 -3.64 3.25 -14.41
N ARG A 62 -2.47 2.92 -13.87
CA ARG A 62 -1.22 2.80 -14.64
C ARG A 62 -1.05 1.37 -15.14
N GLU A 63 -0.68 1.20 -16.41
CA GLU A 63 -0.45 -0.12 -17.01
C GLU A 63 0.59 -0.96 -16.28
N VAL A 64 1.64 -0.32 -15.72
CA VAL A 64 2.66 -1.01 -14.92
C VAL A 64 2.03 -1.61 -13.66
N ASP A 65 1.23 -0.83 -12.94
CA ASP A 65 0.55 -1.30 -11.73
C ASP A 65 -0.49 -2.39 -12.07
N GLN A 66 -1.16 -2.29 -13.22
CA GLN A 66 -2.09 -3.32 -13.70
C GLN A 66 -1.41 -4.65 -14.02
N LYS A 67 -0.21 -4.60 -14.64
CA LYS A 67 0.58 -5.79 -14.93
C LYS A 67 1.10 -6.46 -13.66
N GLU A 68 1.62 -5.68 -12.71
CA GLU A 68 2.11 -6.19 -11.43
C GLU A 68 0.97 -6.82 -10.60
N LEU A 69 -0.22 -6.21 -10.61
CA LEU A 69 -1.38 -6.71 -9.86
C LEU A 69 -2.13 -7.85 -10.55
N ALA A 70 -1.80 -8.19 -11.79
CA ALA A 70 -2.54 -9.20 -12.56
C ALA A 70 -2.59 -10.57 -11.86
N GLY A 71 -1.48 -11.00 -11.26
CA GLY A 71 -1.43 -12.26 -10.50
C GLY A 71 -2.33 -12.24 -9.28
N LEU A 72 -2.25 -11.16 -8.48
CA LEU A 72 -3.09 -11.00 -7.29
C LEU A 72 -4.58 -10.89 -7.65
N LEU A 73 -4.93 -10.20 -8.73
CA LEU A 73 -6.31 -10.09 -9.21
C LEU A 73 -6.89 -11.46 -9.60
N ALA A 74 -6.08 -12.34 -10.21
CA ALA A 74 -6.52 -13.70 -10.54
C ALA A 74 -6.84 -14.52 -9.29
N ASP A 75 -5.99 -14.48 -8.27
CA ASP A 75 -6.23 -15.18 -6.99
C ASP A 75 -7.49 -14.64 -6.28
N LEU A 76 -7.67 -13.32 -6.28
CA LEU A 76 -8.84 -12.67 -5.68
C LEU A 76 -10.13 -13.01 -6.45
N ASP A 77 -10.09 -13.06 -7.78
CA ASP A 77 -11.25 -13.45 -8.59
C ASP A 77 -11.61 -14.93 -8.38
N ALA A 78 -10.62 -15.82 -8.35
CA ALA A 78 -10.85 -17.24 -8.07
C ALA A 78 -11.51 -17.43 -6.70
N LYS A 79 -11.04 -16.69 -5.69
CA LYS A 79 -11.65 -16.72 -4.36
C LYS A 79 -13.06 -16.12 -4.36
N ALA A 80 -13.28 -15.01 -5.05
CA ALA A 80 -14.60 -14.39 -5.17
C ALA A 80 -15.62 -15.32 -5.85
N GLN A 81 -15.20 -16.08 -6.86
CA GLN A 81 -16.03 -17.06 -7.57
C GLN A 81 -16.38 -18.27 -6.70
N SER A 82 -15.50 -18.67 -5.77
CA SER A 82 -15.77 -19.79 -4.85
C SER A 82 -16.98 -19.56 -3.92
N ALA A 83 -17.41 -18.32 -3.68
CA ALA A 83 -18.69 -18.04 -2.99
C ALA A 83 -19.92 -18.20 -3.88
N GLY A 84 -19.79 -18.07 -5.21
CA GLY A 84 -20.91 -18.22 -6.14
C GLY A 84 -21.33 -19.67 -6.38
N ALA A 85 -20.51 -20.65 -6.00
CA ALA A 85 -20.80 -22.07 -6.15
C ALA A 85 -21.61 -22.67 -4.98
N GLY A 86 -21.93 -21.87 -3.94
CA GLY A 86 -22.70 -22.30 -2.76
C GLY A 86 -24.13 -21.77 -2.70
N GLU A 87 -24.56 -20.98 -3.67
CA GLU A 87 -25.96 -20.54 -3.86
C GLU A 87 -26.47 -21.09 -5.21
N ALA A 88 -26.76 -22.39 -5.25
CA ALA A 88 -27.56 -23.04 -6.30
C ALA A 88 -28.40 -24.16 -5.69
#